data_AF-A0A4R6G8T8-F1
#
_entry.id   AF-A0A4R6G8T8-F1
#
_cell.length_a   1.000
_cell.length_b   1.000
_cell.length_c   1.000
_cell.angle_alpha   90.00
_cell.angle_beta   90.00
_cell.angle_gamma   90.00
#
_symmetry.space_group_name_H-M   'P 1'
#
loop_
_entity.id
_entity.type
_entity.pdbx_description
1 polymer ?
#
loop_
_entity_poly.entity_id
_entity_poly.type
_entity_poly.pdbx_seq_one_letter_code
_entity_poly.pdbx_strand_id
1 'polypeptide(L)'
;MKKISVLIFLFILGNSSAQESRKAYYFVDASYFYGTIAEHNPDIAHLITGHPTGLILGFNKKSFGFEEWEKRFNYPDVGFSLTYQDMKNPSLGENYGLYAHMNFYLFRRHLMFRIGQGLAYASNPYHPDNNYKNNAYGSRMLSSTYLMANYKKERIFEGLGLQAGLSLIHYSNADFASPNASTNTITFNLGLNYMLDHQNLPGYRPKGPNKKYTEPIHLNFVLRSGVNTIGIIGSKQYPFLTFSAYADKVLNHKSALQAGTEVFFSKAMKERIEYQAVAFPLGETSGDEDSKRVGVFVGHQLSFDKLSVITHLGYYVYYPYEHFVDQLYNRLGLQRKITDNFWVSLSVRSHYANAEAVELSIGYRL
;
A
#
# COMPACT_ATOMS: atom_id res chain seq x y z
N MET A 1 20.18 12.87 24.14
CA MET A 1 18.91 13.49 24.57
C MET A 1 17.81 13.48 23.49
N LYS A 2 18.08 13.80 22.21
CA LYS A 2 17.06 13.77 21.13
C LYS A 2 16.45 12.39 20.79
N LYS A 3 17.18 11.28 20.98
CA LYS A 3 16.69 9.91 20.70
C LYS A 3 15.69 9.39 21.75
N ILE A 4 15.78 9.86 22.99
CA ILE A 4 14.89 9.46 24.09
C ILE A 4 13.54 10.16 23.97
N SER A 5 13.52 11.41 23.49
CA SER A 5 12.28 12.16 23.25
C SER A 5 11.39 11.54 22.17
N VAL A 6 11.98 10.95 21.11
CA VAL A 6 11.21 10.25 20.05
C VAL A 6 10.61 8.94 20.56
N LEU A 7 11.33 8.21 21.40
CA LEU A 7 10.84 6.99 22.05
C LEU A 7 9.70 7.30 23.03
N ILE A 8 9.81 8.38 23.80
CA ILE A 8 8.73 8.84 24.70
C ILE A 8 7.50 9.30 23.89
N PHE A 9 7.69 9.97 22.75
CA PHE A 9 6.58 10.38 21.89
C PHE A 9 5.85 9.18 21.25
N LEU A 10 6.58 8.14 20.85
CA LEU A 10 6.01 6.87 20.38
C LEU A 10 5.31 6.08 21.49
N PHE A 11 5.81 6.16 22.74
CA PHE A 11 5.19 5.50 23.90
C PHE A 11 3.89 6.18 24.35
N ILE A 12 3.80 7.51 24.20
CA ILE A 12 2.60 8.28 24.53
C ILE A 12 1.49 8.06 23.49
N LEU A 13 1.83 7.90 22.20
CA LEU A 13 0.84 7.53 21.16
C LEU A 13 0.26 6.12 21.35
N GLY A 14 0.94 5.23 22.07
CA GLY A 14 0.47 3.88 22.36
C GLY A 14 -0.58 3.76 23.47
N ASN A 15 -0.77 4.81 24.30
CA ASN A 15 -1.59 4.74 25.51
C ASN A 15 -2.91 5.51 25.46
N SER A 16 -3.27 6.12 24.32
CA SER A 16 -4.54 6.84 24.16
C SER A 16 -5.64 5.99 23.50
N SER A 17 -5.88 4.79 24.03
CA SER A 17 -7.08 4.00 23.73
C SER A 17 -7.68 3.44 25.01
N ALA A 18 -8.00 4.35 25.93
CA ALA A 18 -8.92 4.07 27.02
C ALA A 18 -10.33 4.48 26.57
N GLN A 19 -11.17 3.48 26.20
CA GLN A 19 -12.61 3.44 26.46
C GLN A 19 -13.24 2.15 25.91
N GLU A 20 -13.90 1.41 26.81
CA GLU A 20 -14.74 0.21 26.64
C GLU A 20 -14.15 -0.96 25.83
N SER A 21 -13.36 -1.84 26.46
CA SER A 21 -12.97 -3.09 25.80
C SER A 21 -14.12 -4.10 25.82
N ARG A 22 -15.01 -4.02 24.82
CA ARG A 22 -15.76 -5.22 24.40
C ARG A 22 -14.76 -6.35 24.16
N LYS A 23 -15.06 -7.56 24.65
CA LYS A 23 -14.19 -8.74 24.48
C LYS A 23 -13.85 -8.91 22.99
N ALA A 24 -12.56 -8.96 22.69
CA ALA A 24 -12.06 -9.20 21.34
C ALA A 24 -11.78 -10.68 21.14
N TYR A 25 -12.01 -11.16 19.92
CA TYR A 25 -11.83 -12.56 19.53
C TYR A 25 -10.72 -12.64 18.51
N TYR A 26 -9.78 -13.55 18.72
CA TYR A 26 -8.57 -13.63 17.92
C TYR A 26 -8.36 -15.02 17.33
N PHE A 27 -7.75 -15.06 16.16
CA PHE A 27 -7.24 -16.29 15.56
C PHE A 27 -5.88 -16.05 14.94
N VAL A 28 -5.09 -17.12 14.89
CA VAL A 28 -3.79 -17.15 14.20
C VAL A 28 -3.89 -18.05 12.98
N ASP A 29 -3.09 -17.76 11.96
CA ASP A 29 -2.96 -18.63 10.79
C ASP A 29 -1.51 -18.69 10.31
N ALA A 30 -1.15 -19.82 9.71
CA ALA A 30 0.17 -20.06 9.13
C ALA A 30 -0.02 -20.78 7.80
N SER A 31 0.56 -20.25 6.73
CA SER A 31 0.49 -20.84 5.39
C SER A 31 1.88 -20.96 4.79
N TYR A 32 2.23 -22.18 4.38
CA TYR A 32 3.39 -22.41 3.52
C TYR A 32 2.99 -22.20 2.07
N PHE A 33 3.88 -21.63 1.28
CA PHE A 33 3.62 -21.39 -0.14
C PHE A 33 4.79 -21.77 -1.04
N TYR A 34 4.44 -22.09 -2.28
CA TYR A 34 5.34 -22.37 -3.39
C TYR A 34 4.79 -21.66 -4.64
N GLY A 35 5.64 -21.04 -5.45
CA GLY A 35 5.16 -20.23 -6.58
C GLY A 35 6.19 -19.90 -7.64
N THR A 36 5.86 -18.92 -8.47
CA THR A 36 6.72 -18.38 -9.51
C THR A 36 6.74 -16.86 -9.46
N ILE A 37 7.88 -16.27 -9.83
CA ILE A 37 7.93 -14.84 -10.14
C ILE A 37 7.24 -14.64 -11.50
N ALA A 38 6.31 -13.71 -11.58
CA ALA A 38 5.65 -13.30 -12.80
C ALA A 38 6.53 -12.27 -13.54
N GLU A 39 6.88 -12.60 -14.78
CA GLU A 39 7.58 -11.70 -15.70
C GLU A 39 6.64 -10.59 -16.16
N HIS A 40 6.56 -9.53 -15.36
CA HIS A 40 5.77 -8.33 -15.66
C HIS A 40 6.63 -7.23 -16.32
N ASN A 41 7.95 -7.43 -16.34
CA ASN A 41 8.94 -6.59 -17.02
C ASN A 41 10.03 -7.53 -17.59
N PRO A 42 10.36 -7.46 -18.89
CA PRO A 42 11.40 -8.30 -19.49
C PRO A 42 12.77 -8.10 -18.85
N ASP A 43 13.04 -6.92 -18.27
CA ASP A 43 14.30 -6.60 -17.61
C ASP A 43 14.57 -7.49 -16.38
N ILE A 44 13.56 -8.14 -15.80
CA ILE A 44 13.76 -9.03 -14.64
C ILE A 44 13.84 -10.52 -15.03
N ALA A 45 13.73 -10.87 -16.32
CA ALA A 45 13.67 -12.26 -16.76
C ALA A 45 14.88 -13.09 -16.30
N HIS A 46 16.09 -12.50 -16.28
CA HIS A 46 17.31 -13.17 -15.81
C HIS A 46 17.34 -13.45 -14.30
N LEU A 47 16.43 -12.84 -13.53
CA LEU A 47 16.28 -13.08 -12.08
C LEU A 47 15.29 -14.22 -11.77
N ILE A 48 14.51 -14.66 -12.76
CA ILE A 48 13.51 -15.72 -12.62
C ILE A 48 14.19 -17.08 -12.85
N THR A 49 14.92 -17.55 -11.85
CA THR A 49 15.74 -18.78 -11.96
C THR A 49 15.16 -19.99 -11.23
N GLY A 50 14.04 -19.83 -10.53
CA GLY A 50 13.45 -20.89 -9.73
C GLY A 50 12.10 -20.52 -9.16
N HIS A 51 11.64 -21.31 -8.20
CA HIS A 51 10.30 -21.21 -7.64
C HIS A 51 10.35 -20.72 -6.19
N PRO A 52 9.98 -19.46 -5.92
CA PRO A 52 10.02 -18.93 -4.56
C PRO A 52 9.15 -19.73 -3.59
N THR A 53 9.64 -19.87 -2.37
CA THR A 53 8.95 -20.57 -1.29
C THR A 53 8.96 -19.73 -0.03
N GLY A 54 8.00 -19.94 0.86
CA GLY A 54 7.98 -19.16 2.08
C GLY A 54 6.81 -19.45 3.01
N LEU A 55 6.67 -18.56 3.99
CA LEU A 55 5.66 -18.62 5.04
C LEU A 55 4.90 -17.31 5.11
N ILE A 56 3.59 -17.39 5.31
CA ILE A 56 2.73 -16.26 5.69
C ILE A 56 2.14 -16.61 7.06
N LEU A 57 2.48 -15.81 8.06
CA LEU A 57 1.94 -15.90 9.41
C LEU A 57 0.95 -14.75 9.63
N GLY A 58 -0.19 -15.03 10.26
CA GLY A 58 -1.25 -14.06 10.50
C GLY A 58 -1.69 -14.04 11.96
N PHE A 59 -1.86 -12.83 12.50
CA PHE A 59 -2.57 -12.59 13.76
C PHE A 59 -3.77 -11.70 13.46
N ASN A 60 -4.96 -12.16 13.81
CA ASN A 60 -6.21 -11.59 13.33
C ASN A 60 -7.17 -11.33 14.47
N LYS A 61 -7.81 -10.16 14.47
CA LYS A 61 -9.03 -9.87 15.23
C LYS A 61 -10.24 -10.21 14.38
N LYS A 62 -11.04 -11.18 14.83
CA LYS A 62 -12.28 -11.59 14.19
C LYS A 62 -13.39 -10.59 14.50
N SER A 63 -14.15 -10.19 13.48
CA SER A 63 -15.31 -9.30 13.64
C SER A 63 -16.63 -10.07 13.72
N PHE A 64 -17.58 -9.51 14.45
CA PHE A 64 -18.92 -10.08 14.66
C PHE A 64 -20.05 -9.06 14.46
N GLY A 65 -19.73 -7.84 14.03
CA GLY A 65 -20.72 -6.79 13.78
C GLY A 65 -20.97 -5.91 14.99
N PHE A 66 -19.96 -5.79 15.87
CA PHE A 66 -20.03 -4.91 17.03
C PHE A 66 -19.95 -3.44 16.61
N GLU A 67 -19.26 -3.18 15.50
CA GLU A 67 -19.21 -1.88 14.86
C GLU A 67 -20.06 -1.86 13.58
N GLU A 68 -20.61 -0.69 13.25
CA GLU A 68 -21.49 -0.54 12.07
C GLU A 68 -20.75 -0.85 10.76
N TRP A 69 -19.46 -0.49 10.67
CA TRP A 69 -18.66 -0.75 9.47
C TRP A 69 -18.43 -2.24 9.23
N GLU A 70 -18.26 -3.04 10.28
CA GLU A 70 -18.09 -4.49 10.17
C GLU A 70 -19.31 -5.08 9.46
N LYS A 71 -20.52 -4.73 9.91
CA LYS A 71 -21.77 -5.17 9.29
C LYS A 71 -21.87 -4.75 7.83
N ARG A 72 -21.50 -3.49 7.50
CA ARG A 72 -21.56 -2.95 6.13
C ARG A 72 -20.68 -3.74 5.15
N PHE A 73 -19.55 -4.28 5.59
CA PHE A 73 -18.58 -5.00 4.75
C PHE A 73 -18.60 -6.52 4.92
N ASN A 74 -19.70 -7.08 5.48
CA ASN A 74 -19.83 -8.52 5.70
C ASN A 74 -18.81 -9.10 6.69
N TYR A 75 -18.58 -8.37 7.78
CA TYR A 75 -17.74 -8.73 8.93
C TYR A 75 -16.31 -9.07 8.50
N PRO A 76 -15.58 -8.14 7.89
CA PRO A 76 -14.18 -8.38 7.56
C PRO A 76 -13.33 -8.49 8.83
N ASP A 77 -12.34 -9.37 8.84
CA ASP A 77 -11.40 -9.45 9.95
C ASP A 77 -10.23 -8.48 9.69
N VAL A 78 -9.60 -7.97 10.75
CA VAL A 78 -8.43 -7.09 10.64
C VAL A 78 -7.26 -7.71 11.37
N GLY A 79 -6.05 -7.52 10.88
CA GLY A 79 -4.90 -8.17 11.49
C GLY A 79 -3.56 -7.68 10.98
N PHE A 80 -2.53 -8.39 11.41
CA PHE A 80 -1.16 -8.22 10.96
C PHE A 80 -0.64 -9.53 10.38
N SER A 81 0.24 -9.42 9.41
CA SER A 81 0.95 -10.57 8.86
C SER A 81 2.44 -10.38 8.82
N LEU A 82 3.15 -11.48 8.97
CA LEU A 82 4.57 -11.59 8.67
C LEU A 82 4.74 -12.51 7.47
N THR A 83 5.62 -12.15 6.54
CA THR A 83 6.03 -13.05 5.47
C THR A 83 7.53 -13.29 5.52
N TYR A 84 7.92 -14.53 5.26
CA TYR A 84 9.27 -14.89 4.85
C TYR A 84 9.17 -15.46 3.44
N GLN A 85 10.05 -15.03 2.54
CA GLN A 85 10.10 -15.51 1.17
C GLN A 85 11.55 -15.69 0.71
N ASP A 86 11.93 -16.92 0.39
CA ASP A 86 13.16 -17.23 -0.32
C ASP A 86 12.91 -17.15 -1.83
N MET A 87 13.63 -16.26 -2.52
CA MET A 87 13.43 -15.97 -3.94
C MET A 87 14.08 -17.00 -4.86
N LYS A 88 14.86 -17.96 -4.32
CA LYS A 88 15.61 -18.97 -5.10
C LYS A 88 16.52 -18.37 -6.17
N ASN A 89 17.02 -17.17 -5.92
CA ASN A 89 17.99 -16.48 -6.75
C ASN A 89 18.94 -15.69 -5.84
N PRO A 90 20.28 -15.88 -5.92
CA PRO A 90 21.23 -15.24 -5.01
C PRO A 90 21.30 -13.71 -5.15
N SER A 91 20.93 -13.15 -6.31
CA SER A 91 20.83 -11.70 -6.50
C SER A 91 19.60 -11.11 -5.82
N LEU A 92 18.48 -11.84 -5.76
CA LEU A 92 17.27 -11.42 -5.05
C LEU A 92 17.33 -11.74 -3.55
N GLY A 93 17.92 -12.88 -3.18
CA GLY A 93 18.05 -13.35 -1.81
C GLY A 93 16.71 -13.72 -1.15
N GLU A 94 16.50 -13.20 0.05
CA GLU A 94 15.33 -13.45 0.88
C GLU A 94 14.63 -12.14 1.25
N ASN A 95 13.30 -12.18 1.34
CA ASN A 95 12.47 -11.06 1.74
C ASN A 95 11.68 -11.37 3.01
N TYR A 96 11.64 -10.38 3.92
CA TYR A 96 10.92 -10.45 5.19
C TYR A 96 9.91 -9.31 5.26
N GLY A 97 8.62 -9.62 5.20
CA GLY A 97 7.54 -8.63 5.15
C GLY A 97 6.77 -8.51 6.45
N LEU A 98 6.29 -7.30 6.76
CA LEU A 98 5.36 -6.99 7.84
C LEU A 98 4.21 -6.15 7.27
N TYR A 99 2.98 -6.60 7.47
CA TYR A 99 1.78 -6.04 6.84
C TYR A 99 0.69 -5.80 7.87
N ALA A 100 -0.06 -4.71 7.71
CA ALA A 100 -1.44 -4.64 8.17
C ALA A 100 -2.33 -5.24 7.08
N HIS A 101 -3.34 -6.02 7.46
CA HIS A 101 -4.23 -6.67 6.50
C HIS A 101 -5.69 -6.63 6.90
N MET A 102 -6.56 -6.82 5.90
CA MET A 102 -7.99 -7.07 6.07
C MET A 102 -8.40 -8.35 5.34
N ASN A 103 -9.29 -9.14 5.95
CA ASN A 103 -9.86 -10.37 5.39
C ASN A 103 -11.32 -10.14 5.06
N PHE A 104 -11.66 -10.19 3.79
CA PHE A 104 -13.03 -10.15 3.29
C PHE A 104 -13.52 -11.56 3.01
N TYR A 105 -14.84 -11.77 3.10
CA TYR A 105 -15.41 -13.10 3.08
C TYR A 105 -16.63 -13.21 2.17
N LEU A 106 -16.64 -14.25 1.33
CA LEU A 106 -17.77 -14.67 0.49
C LEU A 106 -18.18 -16.11 0.83
N PHE A 107 -19.30 -16.57 0.26
CA PHE A 107 -19.81 -17.95 0.37
C PHE A 107 -19.85 -18.48 1.81
N ARG A 108 -20.60 -17.79 2.68
CA ARG A 108 -20.69 -18.11 4.12
C ARG A 108 -19.31 -18.17 4.81
N ARG A 109 -18.41 -17.28 4.37
CA ARG A 109 -17.02 -17.15 4.84
C ARG A 109 -16.09 -18.32 4.50
N HIS A 110 -16.48 -19.15 3.53
CA HIS A 110 -15.60 -20.19 3.01
C HIS A 110 -14.58 -19.67 2.01
N LEU A 111 -14.85 -18.56 1.33
CA LEU A 111 -13.86 -17.91 0.47
C LEU A 111 -13.40 -16.62 1.16
N MET A 112 -12.10 -16.53 1.39
CA MET A 112 -11.44 -15.43 2.08
C MET A 112 -10.54 -14.70 1.08
N PHE A 113 -10.71 -13.37 1.01
CA PHE A 113 -9.83 -12.46 0.29
C PHE A 113 -9.08 -11.59 1.29
N ARG A 114 -7.77 -11.80 1.42
CA ARG A 114 -6.91 -10.99 2.26
C ARG A 114 -6.14 -9.98 1.42
N ILE A 115 -6.15 -8.73 1.85
CA ILE A 115 -5.35 -7.65 1.28
C ILE A 115 -4.42 -7.18 2.38
N GLY A 116 -3.11 -7.33 2.18
CA GLY A 116 -2.06 -6.87 3.08
C GLY A 116 -1.25 -5.75 2.44
N GLN A 117 -1.02 -4.67 3.19
CA GLN A 117 -0.10 -3.60 2.81
C GLN A 117 0.91 -3.40 3.93
N GLY A 118 2.18 -3.27 3.55
CA GLY A 118 3.27 -3.33 4.50
C GLY A 118 4.60 -2.86 3.96
N LEU A 119 5.63 -3.16 4.74
CA LEU A 119 7.03 -2.97 4.39
C LEU A 119 7.71 -4.34 4.38
N ALA A 120 8.74 -4.46 3.55
CA ALA A 120 9.58 -5.64 3.52
C ALA A 120 11.06 -5.26 3.59
N TYR A 121 11.83 -6.16 4.19
CA TYR A 121 13.28 -6.12 4.20
C TYR A 121 13.81 -7.12 3.17
N ALA A 122 14.52 -6.62 2.17
CA ALA A 122 15.25 -7.42 1.20
C ALA A 122 16.70 -7.63 1.66
N SER A 123 17.12 -8.89 1.70
CA SER A 123 18.46 -9.25 2.16
C SER A 123 19.55 -8.75 1.20
N ASN A 124 19.27 -8.79 -0.11
CA ASN A 124 20.24 -8.58 -1.18
C ASN A 124 19.76 -7.51 -2.17
N PRO A 125 19.67 -6.22 -1.80
CA PRO A 125 19.37 -5.18 -2.79
C PRO A 125 20.50 -5.03 -3.82
N TYR A 126 20.24 -4.24 -4.86
CA TYR A 126 21.23 -3.78 -5.83
C TYR A 126 22.44 -3.17 -5.12
N HIS A 127 23.62 -3.46 -5.66
CA HIS A 127 24.83 -2.72 -5.34
C HIS A 127 25.80 -2.84 -6.51
N PRO A 128 26.44 -1.74 -6.95
CA PRO A 128 27.19 -1.68 -8.19
C PRO A 128 28.33 -2.70 -8.29
N ASP A 129 29.03 -2.98 -7.18
CA ASP A 129 30.20 -3.86 -7.23
C ASP A 129 29.90 -5.35 -6.97
N ASN A 130 28.96 -5.67 -6.08
CA ASN A 130 28.76 -7.01 -5.55
C ASN A 130 27.37 -7.61 -5.84
N ASN A 131 26.39 -6.82 -6.31
CA ASN A 131 25.08 -7.33 -6.71
C ASN A 131 24.43 -6.49 -7.83
N TYR A 132 25.20 -6.17 -8.87
CA TYR A 132 24.74 -5.33 -9.99
C TYR A 132 23.63 -5.98 -10.83
N LYS A 133 23.44 -7.31 -10.70
CA LYS A 133 22.39 -8.04 -11.42
C LYS A 133 20.99 -7.81 -10.86
N ASN A 134 20.86 -7.40 -9.58
CA ASN A 134 19.56 -7.16 -8.98
C ASN A 134 19.02 -5.78 -9.41
N ASN A 135 18.38 -5.72 -10.57
CA ASN A 135 17.66 -4.52 -11.00
C ASN A 135 16.23 -4.42 -10.42
N ALA A 136 15.80 -5.38 -9.61
CA ALA A 136 14.47 -5.36 -9.00
C ALA A 136 14.41 -4.48 -7.74
N TYR A 137 15.44 -4.51 -6.88
CA TYR A 137 15.42 -3.90 -5.55
C TYR A 137 16.56 -2.90 -5.33
N GLY A 138 16.30 -1.61 -5.47
CA GLY A 138 17.31 -0.56 -5.23
C GLY A 138 17.60 -0.24 -3.76
N SER A 139 16.83 -0.83 -2.83
CA SER A 139 16.94 -0.56 -1.39
C SER A 139 16.65 -1.79 -0.55
N ARG A 140 17.22 -1.85 0.66
CA ARG A 140 16.90 -2.91 1.64
C ARG A 140 15.45 -2.84 2.12
N MET A 141 14.90 -1.64 2.26
CA MET A 141 13.50 -1.45 2.66
C MET A 141 12.65 -1.29 1.41
N LEU A 142 11.62 -2.11 1.28
CA LEU A 142 10.67 -2.16 0.18
C LEU A 142 9.26 -1.87 0.71
N SER A 143 8.43 -1.24 -0.09
CA SER A 143 6.98 -1.35 0.03
C SER A 143 6.56 -2.74 -0.42
N SER A 144 5.61 -3.33 0.29
CA SER A 144 5.06 -4.62 -0.11
C SER A 144 3.56 -4.69 0.04
N THR A 145 2.94 -5.23 -0.99
CA THR A 145 1.50 -5.52 -1.02
C THR A 145 1.37 -7.01 -1.26
N TYR A 146 0.45 -7.66 -0.56
CA TYR A 146 0.05 -9.00 -0.96
C TYR A 146 -1.47 -9.16 -0.98
N LEU A 147 -1.91 -9.97 -1.92
CA LEU A 147 -3.30 -10.38 -2.09
C LEU A 147 -3.35 -11.88 -1.89
N MET A 148 -4.38 -12.39 -1.21
CA MET A 148 -4.55 -13.82 -0.97
C MET A 148 -6.02 -14.17 -1.14
N ALA A 149 -6.29 -15.21 -1.92
CA ALA A 149 -7.62 -15.77 -2.15
C ALA A 149 -7.61 -17.23 -1.72
N ASN A 150 -8.17 -17.51 -0.55
CA ASN A 150 -8.16 -18.85 0.05
C ASN A 150 -9.57 -19.39 0.24
N TYR A 151 -9.76 -20.67 -0.06
CA TYR A 151 -10.78 -21.44 0.64
C TYR A 151 -10.32 -21.60 2.10
N LYS A 152 -11.18 -21.21 3.04
CA LYS A 152 -10.92 -21.25 4.48
C LYS A 152 -12.04 -21.99 5.19
N LYS A 153 -11.67 -23.03 5.93
CA LYS A 153 -12.56 -23.77 6.82
C LYS A 153 -12.02 -23.66 8.24
N GLU A 154 -12.72 -22.92 9.07
CA GLU A 154 -12.37 -22.74 10.48
C GLU A 154 -12.95 -23.87 11.33
N ARG A 155 -12.29 -24.18 12.46
CA ARG A 155 -12.80 -25.03 13.54
C ARG A 155 -13.29 -26.42 13.08
N ILE A 156 -12.44 -27.12 12.33
CA ILE A 156 -12.59 -28.54 12.00
C ILE A 156 -12.45 -29.41 13.26
N PHE A 157 -11.50 -29.10 14.15
CA PHE A 157 -11.28 -29.81 15.42
C PHE A 157 -10.78 -28.85 16.50
N GLU A 158 -11.51 -28.71 17.61
CA GLU A 158 -11.09 -27.90 18.78
C GLU A 158 -10.47 -26.53 18.45
N GLY A 159 -11.07 -25.79 17.52
CA GLY A 159 -10.58 -24.47 17.09
C GLY A 159 -9.62 -24.48 15.91
N LEU A 160 -8.97 -25.61 15.61
CA LEU A 160 -8.10 -25.81 14.45
C LEU A 160 -8.91 -25.92 13.15
N GLY A 161 -8.43 -25.32 12.08
CA GLY A 161 -8.99 -25.35 10.74
C GLY A 161 -7.91 -25.32 9.67
N LEU A 162 -8.34 -25.42 8.41
CA LEU A 162 -7.48 -25.48 7.23
C LEU A 162 -7.80 -24.33 6.26
N GLN A 163 -6.80 -23.94 5.49
CA GLN A 163 -6.96 -23.00 4.38
C GLN A 163 -6.02 -23.33 3.23
N ALA A 164 -6.47 -23.06 2.01
CA ALA A 164 -5.72 -23.32 0.79
C ALA A 164 -6.13 -22.34 -0.31
N GLY A 165 -5.19 -21.94 -1.16
CA GLY A 165 -5.51 -21.05 -2.28
C GLY A 165 -4.31 -20.40 -2.91
N LEU A 166 -4.52 -19.21 -3.49
CA LEU A 166 -3.51 -18.47 -4.23
C LEU A 166 -3.17 -17.17 -3.52
N SER A 167 -1.91 -16.76 -3.62
CA SER A 167 -1.45 -15.45 -3.18
C SER A 167 -0.62 -14.77 -4.26
N LEU A 168 -0.67 -13.44 -4.30
CA LEU A 168 0.21 -12.58 -5.09
C LEU A 168 0.97 -11.69 -4.12
N ILE A 169 2.30 -11.71 -4.16
CA ILE A 169 3.17 -10.88 -3.31
C ILE A 169 3.97 -9.94 -4.21
N HIS A 170 3.82 -8.65 -4.01
CA HIS A 170 4.53 -7.59 -4.72
C HIS A 170 5.60 -6.96 -3.81
N TYR A 171 6.81 -6.76 -4.35
CA TYR A 171 7.90 -6.06 -3.69
C TYR A 171 8.46 -4.98 -4.62
N SER A 172 8.44 -3.73 -4.17
CA SER A 172 9.05 -2.57 -4.86
C SER A 172 9.47 -1.53 -3.85
N ASN A 173 10.23 -0.51 -4.25
CA ASN A 173 10.52 0.64 -3.38
C ASN A 173 9.82 1.93 -3.82
N ALA A 174 8.90 1.85 -4.78
CA ALA A 174 8.13 2.98 -5.32
C ALA A 174 9.01 4.19 -5.70
N ASP A 175 10.11 3.89 -6.39
CA ASP A 175 11.16 4.80 -6.84
C ASP A 175 11.83 5.63 -5.73
N PHE A 176 11.85 5.08 -4.52
CA PHE A 176 12.66 5.62 -3.44
C PHE A 176 14.16 5.44 -3.72
N ALA A 177 14.55 4.39 -4.45
CA ALA A 177 15.93 4.17 -4.88
C ALA A 177 15.97 3.41 -6.21
N SER A 178 16.72 3.93 -7.19
CA SER A 178 16.97 3.24 -8.45
C SER A 178 18.07 2.18 -8.30
N PRO A 179 17.94 0.96 -8.87
CA PRO A 179 16.85 0.51 -9.75
C PRO A 179 15.61 0.00 -9.00
N ASN A 180 14.46 -0.07 -9.67
CA ASN A 180 13.21 -0.55 -9.06
C ASN A 180 12.32 -1.26 -10.09
N ALA A 181 12.83 -2.28 -10.77
CA ALA A 181 12.01 -3.10 -11.68
C ALA A 181 10.97 -3.95 -10.92
N SER A 182 11.12 -4.11 -9.60
CA SER A 182 10.22 -4.83 -8.69
C SER A 182 10.12 -6.34 -8.95
N THR A 183 9.39 -7.06 -8.10
CA THR A 183 9.02 -8.46 -8.34
C THR A 183 7.57 -8.71 -7.95
N ASN A 184 6.88 -9.55 -8.73
CA ASN A 184 5.57 -10.09 -8.44
C ASN A 184 5.66 -11.60 -8.31
N THR A 185 5.27 -12.19 -7.17
CA THR A 185 5.27 -13.65 -7.01
C THR A 185 3.85 -14.16 -6.91
N ILE A 186 3.46 -15.06 -7.80
CA ILE A 186 2.20 -15.80 -7.75
C ILE A 186 2.47 -17.13 -7.08
N THR A 187 1.77 -17.43 -5.99
CA THR A 187 2.02 -18.61 -5.16
C THR A 187 0.73 -19.39 -4.92
N PHE A 188 0.88 -20.71 -4.79
CA PHE A 188 -0.13 -21.56 -4.17
C PHE A 188 0.27 -21.79 -2.72
N ASN A 189 -0.69 -21.70 -1.81
CA ASN A 189 -0.45 -21.82 -0.38
C ASN A 189 -1.38 -22.83 0.28
N LEU A 190 -0.84 -23.56 1.26
CA LEU A 190 -1.57 -24.46 2.16
C LEU A 190 -1.26 -24.06 3.60
N GLY A 191 -2.29 -24.03 4.44
CA GLY A 191 -2.13 -23.51 5.79
C GLY A 191 -3.17 -23.98 6.79
N LEU A 192 -2.85 -23.70 8.05
CA LEU A 192 -3.67 -23.95 9.22
C LEU A 192 -4.18 -22.62 9.77
N ASN A 193 -5.35 -22.64 10.38
CA ASN A 193 -5.87 -21.53 11.19
C ASN A 193 -6.34 -22.06 12.54
N TYR A 194 -6.16 -21.29 13.61
CA TYR A 194 -6.52 -21.69 14.96
C TYR A 194 -7.23 -20.56 15.70
N MET A 195 -8.46 -20.82 16.13
CA MET A 195 -9.29 -19.90 16.89
C MET A 195 -8.97 -20.01 18.39
N LEU A 196 -8.49 -18.92 19.02
CA LEU A 196 -8.01 -18.97 20.40
C LEU A 196 -9.12 -19.20 21.44
N ASP A 197 -10.32 -18.66 21.20
CA ASP A 197 -11.49 -18.81 22.07
C ASP A 197 -12.64 -19.48 21.32
N HIS A 198 -12.39 -20.67 20.79
CA HIS A 198 -13.30 -21.36 19.86
C HIS A 198 -14.64 -21.77 20.47
N GLN A 199 -14.68 -21.94 21.80
CA GLN A 199 -15.86 -22.39 22.54
C GLN A 199 -16.85 -21.23 22.80
N ASN A 200 -16.38 -19.99 22.96
CA ASN A 200 -17.21 -18.86 23.39
C ASN A 200 -17.39 -17.78 22.31
N LEU A 201 -17.47 -18.19 21.04
CA LEU A 201 -17.69 -17.25 19.94
C LEU A 201 -19.13 -16.75 19.92
N PRO A 202 -19.35 -15.43 19.77
CA PRO A 202 -20.68 -14.85 19.67
C PRO A 202 -21.27 -15.09 18.28
N GLY A 203 -22.59 -14.95 18.17
CA GLY A 203 -23.26 -14.89 16.87
C GLY A 203 -22.97 -13.58 16.14
N TYR A 204 -23.01 -13.62 14.80
CA TYR A 204 -22.94 -12.41 13.98
C TYR A 204 -24.17 -11.52 14.21
N ARG A 205 -23.95 -10.24 14.53
CA ARG A 205 -25.02 -9.26 14.69
C ARG A 205 -25.58 -8.89 13.32
N PRO A 206 -26.88 -9.09 13.06
CA PRO A 206 -27.47 -8.87 11.75
C PRO A 206 -27.28 -7.43 11.26
N LYS A 207 -27.25 -7.26 9.93
CA LYS A 207 -27.26 -5.93 9.31
C LYS A 207 -28.54 -5.21 9.69
N GLY A 208 -28.41 -3.99 10.20
CA GLY A 208 -29.55 -3.11 10.46
C GLY A 208 -30.18 -2.59 9.16
N PRO A 209 -31.28 -1.82 9.25
CA PRO A 209 -31.91 -1.22 8.08
C PRO A 209 -30.92 -0.31 7.33
N ASN A 210 -31.01 -0.32 5.99
CA ASN A 210 -30.23 0.58 5.16
C ASN A 210 -30.68 2.03 5.41
N LYS A 211 -29.91 2.77 6.20
CA LYS A 211 -30.11 4.20 6.42
C LYS A 211 -29.46 4.99 5.28
N LYS A 212 -30.20 5.92 4.68
CA LYS A 212 -29.62 6.89 3.75
C LYS A 212 -28.66 7.79 4.51
N TYR A 213 -27.47 7.98 3.96
CA TYR A 213 -26.45 8.87 4.49
C TYR A 213 -25.84 9.65 3.34
N THR A 214 -25.73 10.96 3.49
CA THR A 214 -25.03 11.84 2.57
C THR A 214 -24.62 13.08 3.34
N GLU A 215 -23.57 13.74 2.87
CA GLU A 215 -23.10 14.99 3.43
C GLU A 215 -23.15 16.07 2.34
N PRO A 216 -23.19 17.37 2.71
CA PRO A 216 -22.91 18.46 1.78
C PRO A 216 -21.56 18.30 1.07
N ILE A 217 -21.33 19.13 0.05
CA ILE A 217 -20.01 19.19 -0.57
C ILE A 217 -19.06 19.87 0.42
N HIS A 218 -17.92 19.25 0.70
CA HIS A 218 -16.88 19.80 1.56
C HIS A 218 -15.65 20.14 0.72
N LEU A 219 -14.90 21.15 1.15
CA LEU A 219 -13.66 21.54 0.49
C LEU A 219 -12.47 20.99 1.29
N ASN A 220 -11.51 20.41 0.60
CA ASN A 220 -10.34 19.81 1.20
C ASN A 220 -9.09 20.50 0.70
N PHE A 221 -8.17 20.77 1.60
CA PHE A 221 -6.82 21.26 1.30
C PHE A 221 -5.82 20.22 1.77
N VAL A 222 -4.86 19.89 0.91
CA VAL A 222 -3.88 18.85 1.19
C VAL A 222 -2.48 19.33 0.84
N LEU A 223 -1.57 19.05 1.75
CA LEU A 223 -0.15 19.12 1.52
C LEU A 223 0.41 17.70 1.43
N ARG A 224 1.11 17.39 0.33
CA ARG A 224 1.78 16.10 0.15
C ARG A 224 3.27 16.30 -0.07
N SER A 225 4.08 15.44 0.53
CA SER A 225 5.52 15.47 0.34
C SER A 225 6.12 14.08 0.53
N GLY A 226 7.37 13.94 0.13
CA GLY A 226 8.14 12.71 0.14
C GLY A 226 9.46 12.95 -0.58
N VAL A 227 10.11 11.85 -0.93
CA VAL A 227 11.31 11.86 -1.77
C VAL A 227 11.17 10.81 -2.87
N ASN A 228 11.77 11.09 -4.01
CA ASN A 228 11.89 10.16 -5.14
C ASN A 228 13.22 10.37 -5.88
N THR A 229 13.51 9.53 -6.86
CA THR A 229 14.72 9.64 -7.67
C THR A 229 14.43 10.17 -9.07
N ILE A 230 15.48 10.30 -9.89
CA ILE A 230 15.34 10.65 -11.32
C ILE A 230 15.23 9.41 -12.22
N GLY A 231 15.07 8.21 -11.65
CA GLY A 231 14.97 6.95 -12.39
C GLY A 231 16.31 6.45 -12.95
N ILE A 232 17.44 6.93 -12.41
CA ILE A 232 18.79 6.55 -12.85
C ILE A 232 19.53 5.91 -11.67
N ILE A 233 20.16 4.75 -11.92
CA ILE A 233 20.94 4.02 -10.92
C ILE A 233 22.05 4.94 -10.36
N GLY A 234 22.16 4.99 -9.03
CA GLY A 234 23.13 5.83 -8.33
C GLY A 234 22.73 7.29 -8.15
N SER A 235 21.55 7.69 -8.66
CA SER A 235 21.03 9.03 -8.40
C SER A 235 20.65 9.25 -6.94
N LYS A 236 20.69 10.52 -6.51
CA LYS A 236 20.27 10.93 -5.17
C LYS A 236 18.74 10.91 -5.06
N GLN A 237 18.28 10.90 -3.81
CA GLN A 237 16.88 11.17 -3.49
C GLN A 237 16.64 12.66 -3.42
N TYR A 238 15.53 13.10 -4.00
CA TYR A 238 15.15 14.49 -4.07
C TYR A 238 13.77 14.70 -3.47
N PRO A 239 13.56 15.77 -2.69
CA PRO A 239 12.26 16.08 -2.13
C PRO A 239 11.30 16.57 -3.20
N PHE A 240 10.01 16.37 -2.96
CA PHE A 240 8.94 17.02 -3.71
C PHE A 240 7.88 17.59 -2.76
N LEU A 241 7.08 18.50 -3.30
CA LEU A 241 5.94 19.09 -2.62
C LEU A 241 4.76 19.18 -3.60
N THR A 242 3.59 18.74 -3.14
CA THR A 242 2.34 18.86 -3.90
C THR A 242 1.31 19.57 -3.03
N PHE A 243 0.73 20.64 -3.56
CA PHE A 243 -0.44 21.28 -2.96
C PHE A 243 -1.68 20.84 -3.70
N SER A 244 -2.78 20.62 -3.00
CA SER A 244 -4.02 20.20 -3.64
C SER A 244 -5.23 20.77 -2.96
N ALA A 245 -6.23 21.10 -3.77
CA ALA A 245 -7.53 21.55 -3.33
C ALA A 245 -8.60 20.75 -4.08
N TYR A 246 -9.55 20.15 -3.36
CA TYR A 246 -10.60 19.36 -3.99
C TYR A 246 -11.91 19.42 -3.21
N ALA A 247 -13.01 19.29 -3.94
CA ALA A 247 -14.34 19.10 -3.38
C ALA A 247 -14.61 17.61 -3.20
N ASP A 248 -15.23 17.23 -2.08
CA ASP A 248 -15.74 15.87 -1.88
C ASP A 248 -17.25 15.84 -1.66
N LYS A 249 -17.90 14.81 -2.20
CA LYS A 249 -19.32 14.52 -2.00
C LYS A 249 -19.50 13.11 -1.47
N VAL A 250 -19.95 13.00 -0.22
CA VAL A 250 -20.28 11.71 0.39
C VAL A 250 -21.62 11.20 -0.14
N LEU A 251 -21.58 10.08 -0.85
CA LEU A 251 -22.74 9.44 -1.46
C LEU A 251 -23.47 8.51 -0.48
N ASN A 252 -22.71 7.85 0.40
CA ASN A 252 -23.18 6.93 1.42
C ASN A 252 -22.08 6.68 2.46
N HIS A 253 -22.36 5.85 3.48
CA HIS A 253 -21.40 5.51 4.53
C HIS A 253 -20.08 4.87 4.07
N LYS A 254 -20.01 4.39 2.82
CA LYS A 254 -18.83 3.75 2.25
C LYS A 254 -18.12 4.61 1.22
N SER A 255 -18.81 5.51 0.54
CA SER A 255 -18.29 6.09 -0.70
C SER A 255 -18.43 7.60 -0.73
N ALA A 256 -17.34 8.27 -1.07
CA ALA A 256 -17.31 9.67 -1.46
C ALA A 256 -16.64 9.81 -2.83
N LEU A 257 -17.15 10.74 -3.63
CA LEU A 257 -16.51 11.17 -4.88
C LEU A 257 -15.71 12.44 -4.61
N GLN A 258 -14.58 12.57 -5.30
CA GLN A 258 -13.65 13.68 -5.16
C GLN A 258 -13.37 14.28 -6.53
N ALA A 259 -13.23 15.60 -6.62
CA ALA A 259 -12.76 16.27 -7.82
C ALA A 259 -11.99 17.53 -7.44
N GLY A 260 -10.83 17.75 -8.05
CA GLY A 260 -9.99 18.89 -7.68
C GLY A 260 -8.78 19.11 -8.56
N THR A 261 -7.88 19.95 -8.05
CA THR A 261 -6.66 20.39 -8.71
C THR A 261 -5.46 20.22 -7.80
N GLU A 262 -4.29 20.03 -8.41
CA GLU A 262 -3.02 19.81 -7.72
C GLU A 262 -1.90 20.59 -8.43
N VAL A 263 -0.98 21.16 -7.66
CA VAL A 263 0.24 21.80 -8.15
C VAL A 263 1.43 21.06 -7.61
N PHE A 264 2.34 20.67 -8.50
CA PHE A 264 3.45 19.78 -8.22
C PHE A 264 4.79 20.51 -8.36
N PHE A 265 5.61 20.42 -7.33
CA PHE A 265 6.98 20.90 -7.29
C PHE A 265 7.90 19.71 -7.04
N SER A 266 8.63 19.27 -8.07
CA SER A 266 9.53 18.11 -7.97
C SER A 266 10.97 18.53 -8.22
N LYS A 267 11.84 18.35 -7.22
CA LYS A 267 13.27 18.57 -7.41
C LYS A 267 13.90 17.46 -8.28
N ALA A 268 13.40 16.22 -8.18
CA ALA A 268 13.81 15.14 -9.09
C ALA A 268 13.56 15.51 -10.56
N MET A 269 12.41 16.11 -10.87
CA MET A 269 12.12 16.56 -12.23
C MET A 269 13.12 17.61 -12.72
N LYS A 270 13.46 18.59 -11.87
CA LYS A 270 14.46 19.61 -12.21
C LYS A 270 15.83 18.98 -12.51
N GLU A 271 16.25 18.03 -11.69
CA GLU A 271 17.56 17.36 -11.82
C GLU A 271 17.58 16.40 -13.02
N ARG A 272 16.44 15.81 -13.38
CA ARG A 272 16.26 15.02 -14.60
C ARG A 272 16.44 15.87 -15.86
N ILE A 273 15.84 17.06 -15.89
CA ILE A 273 15.95 18.02 -16.99
C ILE A 273 17.43 18.42 -17.18
N GLU A 274 18.10 18.83 -16.10
CA GLU A 274 19.53 19.19 -16.13
C GLU A 274 20.41 18.02 -16.58
N TYR A 275 20.17 16.82 -16.04
CA TYR A 275 20.91 15.62 -16.44
C TYR A 275 20.76 15.33 -17.94
N GLN A 276 19.53 15.40 -18.47
CA GLN A 276 19.27 15.12 -19.87
C GLN A 276 19.95 16.13 -20.80
N ALA A 277 19.85 17.43 -20.50
CA ALA A 277 20.49 18.49 -21.27
C ALA A 277 22.02 18.34 -21.32
N VAL A 278 22.66 17.95 -20.20
CA VAL A 278 24.12 17.80 -20.11
C VAL A 278 24.61 16.48 -20.71
N ALA A 279 23.95 15.36 -20.39
CA ALA A 279 24.39 14.03 -20.82
C ALA A 279 24.05 13.73 -22.28
N PHE A 280 22.99 14.34 -22.81
CA PHE A 280 22.51 14.15 -24.17
C PHE A 280 22.31 15.51 -24.87
N PRO A 281 23.39 16.25 -25.17
CA PRO A 281 23.31 17.61 -25.73
C PRO A 281 22.72 17.69 -27.14
N LEU A 282 22.57 16.54 -27.83
CA LEU A 282 21.87 16.42 -29.12
C LEU A 282 20.42 15.91 -28.96
N GLY A 283 19.94 15.75 -27.72
CA GLY A 283 18.58 15.34 -27.41
C GLY A 283 17.58 16.48 -27.50
N GLU A 284 16.35 16.19 -27.10
CA GLU A 284 15.23 17.13 -27.18
C GLU A 284 15.14 18.09 -25.98
N THR A 285 15.86 17.79 -24.89
CA THR A 285 15.86 18.58 -23.66
C THR A 285 16.91 19.71 -23.71
N SER A 286 16.48 20.97 -23.62
CA SER A 286 17.36 22.14 -23.61
C SER A 286 17.95 22.45 -22.23
N GLY A 287 17.26 22.07 -21.15
CA GLY A 287 17.62 22.39 -19.77
C GLY A 287 16.85 23.57 -19.18
N ASP A 288 16.14 24.33 -20.01
CA ASP A 288 15.36 25.52 -19.62
C ASP A 288 13.88 25.19 -19.33
N GLU A 289 13.47 23.92 -19.47
CA GLU A 289 12.10 23.49 -19.24
C GLU A 289 11.65 23.67 -17.79
N ASP A 290 10.37 23.99 -17.58
CA ASP A 290 9.83 24.11 -16.23
C ASP A 290 9.57 22.71 -15.63
N SER A 291 10.07 22.47 -14.43
CA SER A 291 9.85 21.21 -13.70
C SER A 291 8.50 21.14 -12.98
N LYS A 292 7.75 22.24 -12.93
CA LYS A 292 6.45 22.33 -12.26
C LYS A 292 5.34 21.71 -13.11
N ARG A 293 4.34 21.14 -12.44
CA ARG A 293 3.14 20.62 -13.10
C ARG A 293 1.89 21.12 -12.41
N VAL A 294 0.80 21.23 -13.16
CA VAL A 294 -0.55 21.43 -12.63
C VAL A 294 -1.43 20.33 -13.17
N GLY A 295 -2.18 19.68 -12.30
CA GLY A 295 -3.07 18.58 -12.65
C GLY A 295 -4.48 18.80 -12.14
N VAL A 296 -5.44 18.21 -12.85
CA VAL A 296 -6.81 18.04 -12.37
C VAL A 296 -7.06 16.56 -12.14
N PHE A 297 -7.94 16.22 -11.19
CA PHE A 297 -8.24 14.82 -10.91
C PHE A 297 -9.70 14.61 -10.51
N VAL A 298 -10.15 13.38 -10.74
CA VAL A 298 -11.34 12.81 -10.13
C VAL A 298 -10.92 11.63 -9.26
N GLY A 299 -11.68 11.36 -8.21
CA GLY A 299 -11.32 10.31 -7.26
C GLY A 299 -12.50 9.70 -6.54
N HIS A 300 -12.22 8.58 -5.90
CA HIS A 300 -13.13 7.86 -5.03
C HIS A 300 -12.44 7.54 -3.71
N GLN A 301 -13.17 7.74 -2.62
CA GLN A 301 -12.79 7.33 -1.28
C GLN A 301 -13.73 6.22 -0.81
N LEU A 302 -13.16 5.06 -0.51
CA LEU A 302 -13.84 3.93 0.12
C LEU A 302 -13.58 3.94 1.64
N SER A 303 -14.59 4.34 2.41
CA SER A 303 -14.52 4.45 3.87
C SER A 303 -14.95 3.16 4.57
N PHE A 304 -14.11 2.68 5.49
CA PHE A 304 -14.47 1.60 6.41
C PHE A 304 -14.98 2.19 7.71
N ASP A 305 -14.06 2.74 8.49
CA ASP A 305 -14.29 3.46 9.74
C ASP A 305 -13.45 4.74 9.72
N LYS A 306 -12.46 4.88 10.61
CA LYS A 306 -11.45 5.94 10.51
C LYS A 306 -10.45 5.73 9.37
N LEU A 307 -10.40 4.53 8.80
CA LEU A 307 -9.56 4.19 7.65
C LEU A 307 -10.37 4.24 6.35
N SER A 308 -9.73 4.74 5.30
CA SER A 308 -10.27 4.79 3.95
C SER A 308 -9.21 4.42 2.91
N VAL A 309 -9.64 3.80 1.81
CA VAL A 309 -8.83 3.65 0.60
C VAL A 309 -9.16 4.81 -0.33
N ILE A 310 -8.15 5.49 -0.86
CA ILE A 310 -8.31 6.55 -1.85
C ILE A 310 -7.80 6.09 -3.21
N THR A 311 -8.54 6.43 -4.26
CA THR A 311 -8.21 6.14 -5.65
C THR A 311 -8.45 7.39 -6.49
N HIS A 312 -7.42 7.94 -7.11
CA HIS A 312 -7.55 9.09 -8.02
C HIS A 312 -7.09 8.73 -9.42
N LEU A 313 -7.73 9.36 -10.39
CA LEU A 313 -7.29 9.44 -11.78
C LEU A 313 -7.16 10.92 -12.12
N GLY A 314 -5.97 11.34 -12.52
CA GLY A 314 -5.65 12.73 -12.82
C GLY A 314 -4.91 12.91 -14.12
N TYR A 315 -4.91 14.14 -14.59
CA TYR A 315 -4.35 14.56 -15.86
C TYR A 315 -3.59 15.88 -15.66
N TYR A 316 -2.34 15.95 -16.13
CA TYR A 316 -1.56 17.19 -16.07
C TYR A 316 -2.01 18.16 -17.16
N VAL A 317 -2.72 19.22 -16.76
CA VAL A 317 -3.14 20.32 -17.63
C VAL A 317 -2.00 21.30 -17.94
N TYR A 318 -0.99 21.36 -17.07
CA TYR A 318 0.27 22.03 -17.31
C TYR A 318 1.40 21.03 -17.12
N TYR A 319 2.06 20.65 -18.22
CA TYR A 319 3.03 19.55 -18.30
C TYR A 319 4.14 19.86 -19.33
N PRO A 320 5.00 20.86 -19.07
CA PRO A 320 5.94 21.38 -20.07
C PRO A 320 7.16 20.48 -20.34
N TYR A 321 7.41 19.46 -19.52
CA TYR A 321 8.48 18.49 -19.75
C TYR A 321 7.89 17.09 -19.89
N GLU A 322 7.90 16.56 -21.12
CA GLU A 322 7.19 15.33 -21.46
C GLU A 322 8.03 14.06 -21.29
N HIS A 323 9.36 14.19 -21.14
CA HIS A 323 10.31 13.08 -21.17
C HIS A 323 10.68 12.51 -19.78
N PHE A 324 9.73 12.51 -18.83
CA PHE A 324 9.92 11.88 -17.51
C PHE A 324 8.87 10.82 -17.18
N VAL A 325 7.60 11.19 -17.27
CA VAL A 325 6.45 10.35 -16.94
C VAL A 325 5.31 10.58 -17.94
N ASP A 326 4.23 9.80 -17.87
CA ASP A 326 3.08 10.05 -18.74
C ASP A 326 2.26 11.26 -18.26
N GLN A 327 1.42 11.81 -19.13
CA GLN A 327 0.55 12.93 -18.77
C GLN A 327 -0.62 12.53 -17.87
N LEU A 328 -1.05 11.28 -17.96
CA LEU A 328 -2.09 10.68 -17.14
C LEU A 328 -1.44 10.03 -15.91
N TYR A 329 -1.95 10.38 -14.72
CA TYR A 329 -1.47 9.82 -13.47
C TYR A 329 -2.60 9.21 -12.65
N ASN A 330 -2.26 8.20 -11.85
CA ASN A 330 -3.15 7.57 -10.90
C ASN A 330 -2.56 7.64 -9.49
N ARG A 331 -3.44 7.66 -8.49
CA ARG A 331 -3.04 7.63 -7.08
C ARG A 331 -3.83 6.56 -6.35
N LEU A 332 -3.13 5.70 -5.61
CA LEU A 332 -3.74 4.73 -4.71
C LEU A 332 -3.15 4.92 -3.32
N GLY A 333 -3.97 4.93 -2.28
CA GLY A 333 -3.45 5.11 -0.92
C GLY A 333 -4.43 4.76 0.19
N LEU A 334 -3.90 4.82 1.41
CA LEU A 334 -4.64 4.67 2.65
C LEU A 334 -4.68 6.01 3.37
N GLN A 335 -5.88 6.42 3.73
CA GLN A 335 -6.16 7.63 4.50
C GLN A 335 -6.70 7.25 5.87
N ARG A 336 -6.24 7.95 6.91
CA ARG A 336 -6.74 7.82 8.27
C ARG A 336 -7.25 9.17 8.78
N LYS A 337 -8.52 9.20 9.17
CA LYS A 337 -9.15 10.31 9.87
C LYS A 337 -8.58 10.42 11.29
N ILE A 338 -8.08 11.59 11.66
CA ILE A 338 -7.53 11.88 12.99
C ILE A 338 -8.55 12.63 13.83
N THR A 339 -9.15 13.68 13.26
CA THR A 339 -10.27 14.44 13.82
C THR A 339 -11.35 14.62 12.76
N ASP A 340 -12.42 15.36 13.06
CA ASP A 340 -13.47 15.63 12.08
C ASP A 340 -13.00 16.40 10.86
N ASN A 341 -12.00 17.26 11.03
CA ASN A 341 -11.44 18.08 9.95
C ASN A 341 -10.05 17.61 9.50
N PHE A 342 -9.26 16.94 10.35
CA PHE A 342 -7.89 16.53 10.00
C PHE A 342 -7.78 15.04 9.68
N TRP A 343 -7.01 14.76 8.63
CA TRP A 343 -6.66 13.41 8.24
C TRP A 343 -5.21 13.35 7.71
N VAL A 344 -4.65 12.15 7.74
CA VAL A 344 -3.33 11.85 7.17
C VAL A 344 -3.45 10.71 6.17
N SER A 345 -2.58 10.66 5.17
CA SER A 345 -2.55 9.54 4.23
C SER A 345 -1.15 9.15 3.79
N LEU A 346 -1.04 7.89 3.36
CA LEU A 346 0.09 7.35 2.64
C LEU A 346 -0.43 6.87 1.28
N SER A 347 0.11 7.41 0.19
CA SER A 347 -0.31 7.04 -1.17
C SER A 347 0.88 6.85 -2.10
N VAL A 348 0.68 6.13 -3.19
CA VAL A 348 1.62 6.06 -4.31
C VAL A 348 0.98 6.81 -5.47
N ARG A 349 1.73 7.78 -6.03
CA ARG A 349 1.41 8.39 -7.33
C ARG A 349 2.18 7.65 -8.42
N SER A 350 1.47 7.22 -9.45
CA SER A 350 2.00 6.43 -10.55
C SER A 350 1.45 6.92 -11.89
N HIS A 351 2.08 6.44 -12.96
CA HIS A 351 1.67 6.62 -14.35
C HIS A 351 1.48 5.22 -14.91
N TYR A 352 0.23 4.79 -14.98
CA TYR A 352 -0.12 3.38 -15.18
C TYR A 352 0.55 2.49 -14.11
N ALA A 353 1.47 1.63 -14.52
CA ALA A 353 2.23 0.75 -13.64
C ALA A 353 3.54 1.37 -13.12
N ASN A 354 3.96 2.53 -13.62
CA ASN A 354 5.22 3.17 -13.24
C ASN A 354 5.03 4.09 -12.03
N ALA A 355 5.52 3.67 -10.86
CA ALA A 355 5.44 4.47 -9.64
C ALA A 355 6.41 5.65 -9.68
N GLU A 356 5.91 6.87 -9.49
CA GLU A 356 6.74 8.08 -9.44
C GLU A 356 7.16 8.42 -8.00
N ALA A 357 6.26 8.28 -7.03
CA ALA A 357 6.53 8.69 -5.66
C ALA A 357 5.57 8.08 -4.63
N VAL A 358 6.12 7.79 -3.45
CA VAL A 358 5.34 7.63 -2.21
C VAL A 358 5.11 9.00 -1.60
N GLU A 359 3.84 9.31 -1.32
CA GLU A 359 3.38 10.59 -0.80
C GLU A 359 2.85 10.42 0.63
N LEU A 360 3.47 11.13 1.57
CA LEU A 360 2.90 11.40 2.88
C LEU A 360 2.05 12.66 2.78
N SER A 361 0.81 12.58 3.24
CA SER A 361 -0.14 13.69 3.13
C SER A 361 -0.72 14.06 4.48
N ILE A 362 -0.93 15.36 4.67
CA ILE A 362 -1.79 15.93 5.70
C ILE A 362 -2.89 16.72 4.99
N GLY A 363 -4.13 16.47 5.38
CA GLY A 363 -5.29 17.13 4.80
C GLY A 363 -6.20 17.73 5.85
N TYR A 364 -6.85 18.82 5.45
CA TYR A 364 -7.84 19.53 6.22
C TYR A 364 -9.12 19.66 5.40
N ARG A 365 -10.24 19.19 5.98
CA ARG A 365 -11.58 19.22 5.41
C ARG A 365 -12.38 20.33 6.10
N LEU A 366 -12.84 21.29 5.30
CA LEU A 366 -13.74 22.38 5.71
C LEU A 366 -15.18 21.90 5.71
#